data_AF-A0A0P1EVK1-F1
#
_entry.id   AF-A0A0P1EVK1-F1
#
_cell.length_a   1.000
_cell.length_b   1.000
_cell.length_c   1.000
_cell.angle_alpha   90.00
_cell.angle_beta   90.00
_cell.angle_gamma   90.00
#
_symmetry.space_group_name_H-M   'P 1'
#
loop_
_entity.id
_entity.type
_entity.pdbx_description
1 polymer ?
#
loop_
_entity_poly.entity_id
_entity_poly.type
_entity_poly.pdbx_seq_one_letter_code
_entity_poly.pdbx_strand_id
1 'polypeptide(L)'
;MSLFNDLDARTSATVKAVFAEPALLRPRVSTQYAERSADPDRPEATTYGIFSAGPAQEDLRGQARGGQMSGMTKLSTVAAEFWIAKPQIDQLPWLPITGDAVVLMARSGQPIYAISRVAPSDLGDLTLIIVQEDETL
;
A
#
# COMPACT_ATOMS: atom_id res chain seq x y z
N MET A 1 2.09 27.54 13.59
CA MET A 1 1.19 26.76 12.71
C MET A 1 0.87 27.64 11.51
N SER A 2 1.19 27.20 10.29
CA SER A 2 0.93 27.96 9.06
C SER A 2 -0.50 27.69 8.58
N LEU A 3 -1.19 28.71 8.07
CA LEU A 3 -2.53 28.61 7.46
C LEU A 3 -2.62 27.46 6.43
N PHE A 4 -1.54 27.21 5.69
CA PHE A 4 -1.47 26.14 4.70
C PHE A 4 -1.53 24.74 5.32
N ASN A 5 -0.92 24.54 6.49
CA ASN A 5 -0.96 23.25 7.20
C ASN A 5 -2.37 22.96 7.74
N ASP A 6 -3.06 24.00 8.21
CA ASP A 6 -4.43 23.86 8.72
C ASP A 6 -5.42 23.57 7.59
N LEU A 7 -5.22 24.17 6.42
CA LEU A 7 -6.02 23.89 5.23
C LEU A 7 -5.78 22.47 4.69
N ASP A 8 -4.53 22.03 4.65
CA ASP A 8 -4.16 20.68 4.25
C ASP A 8 -4.77 19.62 5.19
N ALA A 9 -4.69 19.86 6.50
CA ALA A 9 -5.30 18.99 7.52
C ALA A 9 -6.83 18.89 7.35
N ARG A 10 -7.52 20.01 7.08
CA ARG A 10 -8.98 20.05 6.86
C ARG A 10 -9.40 19.37 5.56
N THR A 11 -8.64 19.58 4.49
CA THR A 11 -8.90 18.96 3.19
C THR A 11 -8.69 17.46 3.28
N SER A 12 -7.57 17.02 3.86
CA SER A 12 -7.28 15.62 4.16
C SER A 12 -8.36 14.97 5.03
N ALA A 13 -8.86 15.66 6.06
CA ALA A 13 -9.95 15.15 6.90
C ALA A 13 -11.26 14.94 6.12
N THR A 14 -11.57 15.85 5.19
CA THR A 14 -12.79 15.80 4.38
C THR A 14 -12.74 14.67 3.35
N VAL A 15 -11.61 14.49 2.66
CA VAL A 15 -11.41 13.39 1.70
C VAL A 15 -11.49 12.03 2.41
N LYS A 16 -10.92 11.91 3.61
CA LYS A 16 -11.00 10.68 4.43
C LYS A 16 -12.43 10.31 4.79
N ALA A 17 -13.24 11.29 5.21
CA ALA A 17 -14.64 11.02 5.58
C ALA A 17 -15.45 10.42 4.42
N VAL A 18 -15.03 10.63 3.17
CA VAL A 18 -15.75 10.15 1.99
C VAL A 18 -15.14 8.88 1.39
N PHE A 19 -13.81 8.74 1.41
CA PHE A 19 -13.10 7.71 0.63
C PHE A 19 -12.22 6.76 1.44
N ALA A 20 -11.97 7.03 2.73
CA ALA A 20 -11.13 6.14 3.52
C ALA A 20 -11.87 4.83 3.82
N GLU A 21 -11.27 3.70 3.47
CA GLU A 21 -11.74 2.38 3.83
C GLU A 21 -10.86 1.75 4.93
N PRO A 22 -11.46 0.93 5.80
CA PRO A 22 -10.71 0.23 6.84
C PRO A 22 -9.85 -0.88 6.23
N ALA A 23 -8.61 -0.97 6.69
CA ALA A 23 -7.67 -2.01 6.29
C ALA A 23 -6.96 -2.62 7.51
N LEU A 24 -6.63 -3.91 7.40
CA LEU A 24 -5.79 -4.62 8.36
C LEU A 24 -4.37 -4.72 7.79
N LEU A 25 -3.39 -4.19 8.51
CA LEU A 25 -1.98 -4.37 8.21
C LEU A 25 -1.50 -5.64 8.92
N ARG A 26 -0.94 -6.58 8.16
CA ARG A 26 -0.40 -7.86 8.64
C ARG A 26 1.11 -7.91 8.43
N PRO A 27 1.89 -7.65 9.49
CA PRO A 27 3.33 -7.79 9.46
C PRO A 27 3.80 -9.18 9.10
N ARG A 28 4.86 -9.25 8.30
CA ARG A 28 5.44 -10.53 7.86
C ARG A 28 6.95 -10.54 8.00
N VAL A 29 7.49 -11.73 8.29
CA VAL A 29 8.93 -11.99 8.23
C VAL A 29 9.25 -12.54 6.85
N SER A 30 10.20 -11.90 6.15
CA SER A 30 10.74 -12.40 4.88
C SER A 30 12.09 -13.05 5.13
N THR A 31 12.11 -14.38 5.24
CA THR A 31 13.36 -15.16 5.22
C THR A 31 13.55 -15.78 3.85
N GLN A 32 14.77 -15.75 3.31
CA GLN A 32 15.09 -16.02 1.88
C GLN A 32 14.68 -17.39 1.31
N TYR A 33 14.09 -18.30 2.08
CA TYR A 33 13.67 -19.63 1.62
C TYR A 33 12.42 -20.17 2.33
N ALA A 34 11.66 -19.31 3.02
CA ALA A 34 10.43 -19.73 3.69
C ALA A 34 9.22 -18.91 3.20
N GLU A 35 8.05 -19.54 3.28
CA GLU A 35 6.77 -18.90 3.08
C GLU A 35 6.62 -17.68 4.01
N ARG A 36 6.01 -16.59 3.54
CA ARG A 36 5.83 -15.36 4.33
C ARG A 36 5.04 -15.71 5.59
N SER A 37 5.71 -15.67 6.74
CA SER A 37 5.09 -15.99 8.03
C SER A 37 4.75 -14.70 8.78
N ALA A 38 3.79 -14.78 9.70
CA ALA A 38 3.44 -13.65 10.56
C ALA A 38 4.64 -13.21 11.41
N ASP A 39 4.82 -11.90 11.54
CA ASP A 39 5.87 -11.33 12.38
C ASP A 39 5.41 -11.30 13.86
N PRO A 40 6.07 -12.04 14.78
CA PRO A 40 5.65 -12.08 16.17
C PRO A 40 5.93 -10.79 16.94
N ASP A 41 6.86 -9.96 16.47
CA ASP A 41 7.26 -8.71 17.13
C ASP A 41 6.39 -7.52 16.71
N ARG A 42 5.65 -7.67 15.59
CA ARG A 42 4.75 -6.65 15.05
C ARG A 42 3.33 -7.24 14.94
N PRO A 43 2.45 -7.03 15.94
CA PRO A 43 1.08 -7.56 15.90
C PRO A 43 0.27 -6.86 14.80
N GLU A 44 -0.74 -7.54 14.26
CA GLU A 44 -1.64 -6.94 13.27
C GLU A 44 -2.27 -5.63 13.78
N ALA A 45 -2.43 -4.66 12.88
CA ALA A 45 -2.95 -3.33 13.23
C ALA A 45 -4.00 -2.88 12.22
N THR A 46 -5.12 -2.37 12.72
CA THR A 46 -6.14 -1.75 11.86
C THR A 46 -5.80 -0.29 11.58
N THR A 47 -6.01 0.14 10.34
CA THR A 47 -5.88 1.53 9.92
C THR A 47 -6.99 1.90 8.93
N TYR A 48 -7.01 3.18 8.53
CA TYR A 48 -7.89 3.71 7.49
C TYR A 48 -7.04 4.37 6.42
N GLY A 49 -7.36 4.08 5.16
CA GLY A 49 -6.64 4.65 4.03
C GLY A 49 -7.47 4.65 2.76
N ILE A 50 -6.95 5.30 1.74
CA ILE A 50 -7.61 5.42 0.44
C ILE A 50 -6.96 4.42 -0.49
N PHE A 51 -7.75 3.47 -1.00
CA PHE A 51 -7.30 2.56 -2.04
C PHE A 51 -7.55 3.17 -3.43
N SER A 52 -6.53 3.09 -4.28
CA SER A 52 -6.60 3.50 -5.68
C SER A 52 -6.11 2.36 -6.55
N ALA A 53 -6.95 1.91 -7.50
CA ALA A 53 -6.53 1.01 -8.56
C ALA A 53 -6.83 1.66 -9.91
N GLY A 54 -5.80 1.86 -10.71
CA GLY A 54 -5.89 2.34 -12.09
C GLY A 54 -4.82 1.65 -12.93
N PRO A 55 -4.95 1.58 -14.27
CA PRO A 55 -3.89 1.04 -15.11
C PRO A 55 -2.59 1.74 -14.73
N ALA A 56 -1.56 0.98 -14.36
CA ALA A 56 -0.26 1.50 -13.98
C ALA A 56 0.34 2.23 -15.19
N GLN A 57 -0.03 3.49 -15.37
CA GLN A 57 0.52 4.36 -16.39
C GLN A 57 1.68 5.10 -15.73
N GLU A 58 2.67 4.32 -15.29
CA GLU A 58 4.01 4.86 -15.21
C GLU A 58 4.43 5.10 -16.66
N ASP A 59 4.36 6.37 -17.09
CA ASP A 59 4.80 6.80 -18.40
C ASP A 59 6.26 6.37 -18.58
N LEU A 60 6.46 5.22 -19.24
CA LEU A 60 7.74 4.71 -19.73
C LEU A 60 8.25 5.60 -20.89
N ARG A 61 8.32 6.91 -20.70
CA ARG A 61 9.00 7.84 -21.62
C ARG A 61 10.53 7.85 -21.43
N GLY A 62 11.07 6.87 -20.69
CA GLY A 62 12.48 6.84 -20.29
C GLY A 62 13.39 5.82 -20.98
N GLN A 63 12.90 4.67 -21.48
CA GLN A 63 13.82 3.62 -21.96
C GLN A 63 13.22 2.75 -23.09
N ALA A 64 12.97 3.38 -24.25
CA ALA A 64 12.94 2.63 -25.50
C ALA A 64 14.38 2.49 -26.02
N ARG A 65 15.08 1.40 -25.64
CA ARG A 65 16.12 0.76 -26.47
C ARG A 65 16.60 -0.55 -25.83
N GLY A 66 16.26 -1.65 -26.49
CA GLY A 66 17.13 -2.82 -26.56
C GLY A 66 16.55 -4.13 -26.04
N GLY A 67 16.34 -5.05 -26.97
CA GLY A 67 16.45 -6.49 -26.69
C GLY A 67 15.14 -7.21 -26.45
N GLN A 68 14.68 -7.93 -27.48
CA GLN A 68 13.69 -8.99 -27.32
C GLN A 68 14.18 -10.01 -26.29
N MET A 69 13.41 -10.23 -25.22
CA MET A 69 13.53 -11.41 -24.37
C MET A 69 12.17 -12.11 -24.36
N SER A 70 12.11 -13.20 -25.13
CA SER A 70 11.01 -14.16 -25.13
C SER A 70 11.08 -14.98 -23.84
N GLY A 71 9.97 -15.06 -23.11
CA GLY A 71 9.84 -15.95 -21.95
C GLY A 71 9.90 -15.26 -20.59
N MET A 72 9.00 -14.33 -20.31
CA MET A 72 8.61 -14.06 -18.94
C MET A 72 7.15 -13.62 -18.94
N THR A 73 6.34 -14.33 -18.16
CA THR A 73 4.91 -14.12 -17.96
C THR A 73 4.60 -12.62 -17.94
N LYS A 74 3.69 -12.20 -18.81
CA LYS A 74 3.20 -10.84 -18.92
C LYS A 74 2.37 -10.54 -17.67
N LEU A 75 3.04 -10.36 -16.54
CA LEU A 75 2.48 -9.92 -15.27
C LEU A 75 2.10 -8.45 -15.46
N SER A 76 0.99 -8.21 -16.13
CA SER A 76 0.31 -6.92 -16.10
C SER A 76 -0.38 -6.79 -14.74
N THR A 77 0.38 -6.93 -13.65
CA THR A 77 -0.09 -6.57 -12.31
C THR A 77 -0.26 -5.07 -12.32
N VAL A 78 -1.51 -4.66 -12.44
CA VAL A 78 -1.93 -3.31 -12.09
C VAL A 78 -1.52 -3.11 -10.63
N ALA A 79 -0.42 -2.41 -10.40
CA ALA A 79 -0.04 -2.01 -9.04
C ALA A 79 -1.14 -1.08 -8.53
N ALA A 80 -1.73 -1.44 -7.41
CA ALA A 80 -2.67 -0.57 -6.70
C ALA A 80 -1.90 0.23 -5.65
N GLU A 81 -2.50 1.31 -5.20
CA GLU A 81 -1.96 2.17 -4.16
C GLU A 81 -2.89 2.18 -2.96
N PHE A 82 -2.31 2.24 -1.77
CA PHE A 82 -3.03 2.47 -0.53
C PHE A 82 -2.39 3.63 0.22
N TRP A 83 -3.08 4.76 0.26
CA TRP A 83 -2.60 5.98 0.92
C TRP A 83 -3.11 6.06 2.36
N ILE A 84 -2.19 6.23 3.31
CA ILE A 84 -2.46 6.39 4.73
C ILE A 84 -2.00 7.78 5.13
N ALA A 85 -2.89 8.56 5.72
CA ALA A 85 -2.53 9.90 6.13
C ALA A 85 -1.77 9.91 7.46
N LYS A 86 -1.01 10.99 7.68
CA LYS A 86 -0.23 11.21 8.90
C LYS A 86 -0.95 10.90 10.22
N PRO A 87 -2.18 11.40 10.50
CA PRO A 87 -2.85 11.12 11.78
C PRO A 87 -3.16 9.64 12.02
N GLN A 88 -3.31 8.85 10.96
CA GLN A 88 -3.51 7.40 11.03
C GLN A 88 -2.17 6.69 11.24
N ILE A 89 -1.10 7.17 10.61
CA ILE A 89 0.27 6.66 10.83
C ILE A 89 0.70 6.90 12.27
N ASP A 90 0.42 8.08 12.82
CA ASP A 90 0.77 8.44 14.20
C ASP A 90 0.04 7.55 15.24
N GLN A 91 -1.00 6.79 14.84
CA GLN A 91 -1.71 5.82 15.68
C GLN A 91 -1.18 4.38 15.52
N LEU A 92 -0.33 4.12 14.53
CA LEU A 92 0.21 2.78 14.32
C LEU A 92 1.31 2.48 15.35
N PRO A 93 1.31 1.28 15.96
CA PRO A 93 2.36 0.88 16.91
C PRO A 93 3.71 0.61 16.23
N TRP A 94 3.71 0.41 14.91
CA TRP A 94 4.87 0.18 14.06
C TRP A 94 4.57 0.66 12.64
N LEU A 95 5.62 0.94 11.85
CA LEU A 95 5.44 1.34 10.45
C LEU A 95 5.46 0.12 9.52
N PRO A 96 4.57 0.05 8.52
CA PRO A 96 4.57 -1.04 7.55
C PRO A 96 5.85 -1.01 6.70
N ILE A 97 6.31 -2.19 6.31
CA ILE A 97 7.51 -2.38 5.48
C ILE A 97 7.16 -3.20 4.23
N THR A 98 8.07 -3.18 3.24
CA THR A 98 7.96 -4.06 2.07
C THR A 98 7.88 -5.52 2.51
N GLY A 99 6.91 -6.25 1.98
CA GLY A 99 6.65 -7.66 2.28
C GLY A 99 5.48 -7.90 3.24
N ASP A 100 5.09 -6.90 4.05
CA ASP A 100 3.87 -6.96 4.85
C ASP A 100 2.63 -7.05 3.95
N ALA A 101 1.48 -7.43 4.52
CA ALA A 101 0.20 -7.47 3.81
C ALA A 101 -0.76 -6.36 4.24
N VAL A 102 -1.60 -5.94 3.30
CA VAL A 102 -2.78 -5.09 3.52
C VAL A 102 -4.02 -5.90 3.15
N VAL A 103 -4.98 -5.99 4.07
CA VAL A 103 -6.28 -6.63 3.83
C VAL A 103 -7.36 -5.55 3.80
N LEU A 104 -8.09 -5.43 2.69
CA LEU A 104 -9.17 -4.44 2.56
C LEU A 104 -10.46 -5.00 3.17
N MET A 105 -10.71 -4.65 4.44
CA MET A 105 -11.74 -5.31 5.25
C MET A 105 -13.17 -4.98 4.81
N ALA A 106 -13.38 -3.82 4.19
CA ALA A 106 -14.70 -3.40 3.72
C ALA A 106 -15.12 -4.04 2.38
N ARG A 107 -14.21 -4.74 1.68
CA ARG A 107 -14.48 -5.31 0.37
C ARG A 107 -14.87 -6.79 0.46
N SER A 108 -15.75 -7.22 -0.44
CA SER A 108 -16.13 -8.63 -0.56
C SER A 108 -14.91 -9.51 -0.79
N GLY A 109 -14.82 -10.63 -0.07
CA GLY A 109 -13.67 -11.53 -0.13
C GLY A 109 -12.42 -11.03 0.62
N GLN A 110 -12.47 -9.84 1.21
CA GLN A 110 -11.36 -9.24 1.98
C GLN A 110 -10.01 -9.40 1.25
N PRO A 111 -9.88 -8.82 0.04
CA PRO A 111 -8.73 -9.06 -0.82
C PRO A 111 -7.44 -8.66 -0.11
N ILE A 112 -6.44 -9.53 -0.26
CA ILE A 112 -5.13 -9.39 0.38
C ILE A 112 -4.16 -8.87 -0.68
N TYR A 113 -3.38 -7.86 -0.30
CA TYR A 113 -2.32 -7.32 -1.12
C TYR A 113 -0.98 -7.37 -0.38
N ALA A 114 0.09 -7.71 -1.07
CA ALA A 114 1.45 -7.58 -0.57
C ALA A 114 1.97 -6.15 -0.81
N ILE A 115 2.63 -5.56 0.19
CA ILE A 115 3.32 -4.29 0.03
C ILE A 115 4.61 -4.53 -0.76
N SER A 116 4.67 -4.02 -1.99
CA SER A 116 5.87 -4.09 -2.82
C SER A 116 6.82 -2.92 -2.55
N ARG A 117 6.27 -1.76 -2.20
CA ARG A 117 7.05 -0.56 -1.87
C ARG A 117 6.32 0.32 -0.86
N VAL A 118 7.09 0.94 0.02
CA VAL A 118 6.65 1.97 0.95
C VAL A 118 7.22 3.32 0.50
N ALA A 119 6.38 4.32 0.33
CA ALA A 119 6.75 5.66 -0.13
C ALA A 119 6.22 6.73 0.85
N PRO A 120 7.03 7.17 1.83
CA PRO A 120 6.66 8.29 2.70
C PRO A 120 6.67 9.61 1.93
N SER A 121 5.77 10.52 2.29
CA SER A 121 5.78 11.91 1.81
C SER A 121 6.53 12.83 2.79
N ASP A 122 6.89 14.03 2.34
CA ASP A 122 7.46 15.09 3.20
C ASP A 122 6.45 15.62 4.25
N LEU A 123 5.14 15.43 4.03
CA LEU A 123 4.06 15.83 4.95
C LEU A 123 3.73 14.73 5.98
N GLY A 124 4.41 13.58 5.90
CA GLY A 124 4.34 12.50 6.87
C GLY A 124 3.18 11.53 6.66
N ASP A 125 2.47 11.64 5.54
CA ASP A 125 1.61 10.58 5.00
C ASP A 125 2.44 9.51 4.26
N LEU A 126 1.80 8.37 3.96
CA LEU A 126 2.44 7.16 3.47
C LEU A 126 1.64 6.57 2.32
N THR A 127 2.27 6.45 1.16
CA THR A 127 1.73 5.67 0.04
C THR A 127 2.35 4.29 0.04
N LEU A 128 1.51 3.26 0.10
CA LEU A 128 1.90 1.87 -0.07
C LEU A 128 1.61 1.47 -1.52
N ILE A 129 2.62 1.01 -2.25
CA ILE A 129 2.42 0.34 -3.53
C ILE A 129 2.17 -1.13 -3.22
N ILE A 130 1.03 -1.62 -3.67
CA ILE A 130 0.50 -2.92 -3.28
C ILE A 130 0.14 -3.77 -4.51
N VAL A 131 0.40 -5.06 -4.40
CA VAL A 131 0.13 -6.06 -5.46
C VAL A 131 -0.81 -7.11 -4.89
N GLN A 132 -1.92 -7.38 -5.58
CA GLN A 132 -2.90 -8.36 -5.11
C GLN A 132 -2.26 -9.74 -5.04
N GLU A 133 -2.46 -10.43 -3.92
CA GLU A 133 -2.11 -11.84 -3.80
C GLU A 133 -3.25 -12.65 -4.43
N ASP A 134 -2.92 -13.55 -5.36
CA ASP A 134 -3.90 -14.48 -5.90
C ASP A 134 -4.38 -15.42 -4.79
N GLU A 135 -5.70 -15.65 -4.71
CA GLU A 135 -6.25 -16.76 -3.94
C GLU A 135 -5.68 -18.04 -4.55
N THR A 136 -4.70 -18.63 -3.88
CA THR A 136 -4.33 -20.02 -4.15
C THR A 136 -5.49 -20.86 -3.63
N LEU A 137 -6.28 -21.38 -4.57
CA LEU A 137 -7.36 -22.34 -4.35
C LEU A 137 -6.86 -23.61 -3.66
#